data_AF-A0A0R3QVR6-F1
#
_entry.id   AF-A0A0R3QVR6-F1
#
_cell.length_a   1.000
_cell.length_b   1.000
_cell.length_c   1.000
_cell.angle_alpha   90.00
_cell.angle_beta   90.00
_cell.angle_gamma   90.00
#
_symmetry.space_group_name_H-M   'P 1'
#
loop_
_entity.id
_entity.type
_entity.pdbx_description
1 polymer ?
#
loop_
_entity_poly.entity_id
_entity_poly.type
_entity_poly.pdbx_seq_one_letter_code
_entity_poly.pdbx_strand_id
1 'polypeptide(L)' 'LEQSWRIFTPLLKQIEKEKSKPAKYVFGSRGPAEADEMMIKHGFVFSGTYKWIPNTER' A
#
# COMPACT_ATOMS: atom_id res chain seq x y z
N LEU A 1 3.77 -21.25 7.06
CA LEU A 1 3.91 -20.82 5.66
C LEU A 1 2.64 -21.04 4.84
N GLU A 2 1.92 -22.16 5.03
CA GLU A 2 0.67 -22.50 4.31
C GLU A 2 -0.42 -21.40 4.37
N GLN A 3 -0.63 -20.79 5.53
CA GLN A 3 -1.70 -19.80 5.70
C GLN A 3 -1.49 -18.52 4.89
N SER A 4 -0.25 -18.07 4.72
CA SER A 4 0.08 -16.93 3.86
C SER A 4 -0.30 -17.23 2.41
N TRP A 5 0.09 -18.41 1.90
CA TRP A 5 -0.24 -18.81 0.54
C TRP A 5 -1.75 -18.99 0.32
N ARG A 6 -2.48 -19.50 1.31
CA ARG A 6 -3.94 -19.60 1.25
C ARG A 6 -4.62 -18.25 0.97
N ILE A 7 -4.10 -17.17 1.56
CA ILE A 7 -4.65 -15.81 1.40
C ILE A 7 -4.27 -15.22 0.02
N PHE A 8 -3.01 -15.32 -0.39
CA PHE A 8 -2.53 -14.60 -1.58
C PHE A 8 -2.66 -15.36 -2.90
N THR A 9 -2.65 -16.69 -2.90
CA THR A 9 -2.65 -17.50 -4.12
C THR A 9 -3.82 -17.21 -5.07
N PRO A 10 -5.08 -17.04 -4.60
CA PRO A 10 -6.19 -16.71 -5.50
C PRO A 10 -5.97 -15.40 -6.26
N LEU A 11 -5.49 -14.37 -5.56
CA LEU A 11 -5.18 -13.07 -6.15
C LEU A 11 -4.02 -13.16 -7.16
N LEU A 12 -2.96 -13.89 -6.82
CA LEU A 12 -1.80 -14.07 -7.72
C LEU A 12 -2.20 -14.77 -9.03
N LYS A 13 -3.03 -15.80 -8.95
CA LYS A 13 -3.57 -16.50 -10.14
C LYS A 13 -4.43 -15.58 -11.00
N GLN A 14 -5.21 -14.69 -10.38
CA GLN A 14 -6.00 -13.70 -11.11
C GLN A 14 -5.11 -12.71 -11.87
N ILE A 15 -4.08 -12.17 -11.20
CA ILE A 15 -3.12 -11.24 -11.82
C ILE A 15 -2.41 -11.88 -13.01
N GLU A 16 -1.99 -13.15 -12.88
CA GLU A 16 -1.34 -13.90 -13.96
C GLU A 16 -2.26 -14.10 -15.18
N LYS A 17 -3.55 -14.35 -14.93
CA LYS A 17 -4.56 -14.54 -15.98
C LYS A 17 -4.93 -13.23 -16.68
N GLU A 18 -5.21 -12.19 -15.92
CA GLU A 18 -5.71 -10.91 -16.44
C GLU A 18 -4.60 -10.02 -17.00
N LYS A 19 -3.37 -10.17 -16.48
CA LYS A 19 -2.18 -9.38 -16.87
C LYS A 19 -2.46 -7.86 -16.88
N SER A 20 -3.27 -7.41 -15.92
CA SER A 20 -3.59 -6.00 -15.74
C SER A 20 -2.32 -5.18 -15.54
N LYS A 21 -2.20 -4.05 -16.22
CA LYS A 21 -1.04 -3.17 -16.06
C LYS A 21 -1.09 -2.49 -14.69
N PRO A 22 0.03 -2.44 -13.95
CA PRO A 22 0.07 -1.73 -12.67
C PRO A 22 -0.10 -0.22 -12.89
N ALA A 23 -0.67 0.45 -11.88
CA ALA A 23 -0.75 1.90 -11.85
C ALA A 23 0.66 2.51 -11.88
N LYS A 24 0.85 3.55 -12.69
CA LYS A 24 2.14 4.24 -12.79
C LYS A 24 2.28 5.23 -11.63
N TYR A 25 3.51 5.44 -11.18
CA TYR A 25 3.84 6.43 -10.17
C TYR A 25 5.21 7.04 -10.47
N VAL A 26 5.45 8.25 -9.98
CA VAL A 26 6.72 8.96 -10.17
C VAL A 26 7.78 8.37 -9.25
N PHE A 27 9.00 8.20 -9.76
CA PHE A 27 10.13 7.76 -8.92
C PHE A 27 10.36 8.72 -7.75
N GLY A 28 10.53 8.19 -6.54
CA GLY A 28 10.65 8.98 -5.30
C GLY A 28 9.32 9.42 -4.68
N SER A 29 8.18 9.15 -5.31
CA SER A 29 6.86 9.33 -4.69
C SER A 29 6.51 8.19 -3.73
N ARG A 30 5.38 8.32 -3.03
CA ARG A 30 4.82 7.28 -2.13
C ARG A 30 4.08 6.16 -2.87
N GLY A 31 4.03 6.19 -4.21
CA GLY A 31 3.26 5.27 -5.02
C GLY A 31 2.04 5.93 -5.69
N PRO A 32 1.11 5.12 -6.22
CA PRO A 32 -0.09 5.59 -6.91
C PRO A 32 -1.09 6.24 -5.95
N ALA A 33 -1.83 7.25 -6.43
CA ALA A 33 -2.83 7.97 -5.62
C ALA A 33 -3.99 7.06 -5.21
N GLU A 34 -4.31 6.08 -6.04
CA GLU A 34 -5.35 5.08 -5.83
C GLU A 34 -5.11 4.23 -4.57
N ALA A 35 -3.86 4.13 -4.11
CA ALA A 35 -3.54 3.47 -2.84
C ALA A 35 -4.06 4.28 -1.63
N ASP A 36 -3.87 5.60 -1.65
CA ASP A 36 -4.39 6.49 -0.60
C ASP A 36 -5.93 6.49 -0.60
N GLU A 37 -6.56 6.49 -1.78
CA GLU A 37 -8.01 6.36 -1.93
C GLU A 37 -8.56 5.03 -1.37
N MET A 38 -7.87 3.92 -1.65
CA MET A 38 -8.25 2.60 -1.12
C MET A 38 -8.18 2.58 0.41
N MET A 39 -7.14 3.17 1.01
CA MET A 39 -7.01 3.26 2.47
C MET A 39 -8.16 4.06 3.08
N ILE A 40 -8.45 5.24 2.54
CA ILE A 40 -9.56 6.10 3.01
C ILE A 40 -10.89 5.38 2.90
N LYS A 41 -11.14 4.70 1.77
CA LYS A 41 -12.37 3.92 1.55
C LYS A 41 -12.58 2.83 2.61
N HIS A 42 -11.51 2.25 3.14
CA HIS A 42 -11.57 1.22 4.19
C HIS A 42 -11.39 1.79 5.60
N GLY A 43 -11.54 3.11 5.78
CA GLY A 43 -11.63 3.76 7.08
C GLY A 43 -10.32 4.27 7.66
N PHE A 44 -9.22 4.25 6.91
CA PHE A 44 -7.98 4.90 7.34
C PHE A 44 -8.11 6.42 7.24
N VAL A 45 -7.76 7.13 8.31
CA VAL A 45 -7.80 8.59 8.38
C VAL A 45 -6.39 9.13 8.58
N PHE A 46 -5.87 9.84 7.59
CA PHE A 46 -4.59 10.56 7.68
C PHE A 46 -4.83 12.01 8.14
N SER A 47 -4.45 12.34 9.37
CA SER A 47 -4.65 13.70 9.93
C SER A 47 -3.57 14.70 9.51
N GLY A 48 -2.35 14.25 9.17
CA GLY A 48 -1.21 15.12 8.86
C GLY A 48 -0.73 16.03 10.00
N THR A 49 -1.27 15.88 11.21
CA THR A 49 -0.99 16.77 12.36
C THR A 49 0.18 16.32 13.21
N TYR A 50 0.57 15.04 13.12
CA TYR A 50 1.65 14.48 13.92
C TYR A 50 3.02 15.01 13.49
N LYS A 51 3.82 15.44 14.47
CA LYS A 51 5.21 15.87 14.29
C LYS A 51 6.09 15.09 15.26
N TRP A 52 7.00 14.29 14.73
CA TRP A 52 8.00 13.59 15.53
C TRP A 52 9.25 14.46 15.67
N ILE A 53 9.74 14.63 16.90
CA ILE A 53 10.97 15.36 17.20
C ILE A 53 12.00 14.33 17.72
N PRO A 54 13.09 14.07 16.98
CA PRO A 54 14.16 13.19 17.46
C PRO A 54 14.79 13.78 18.72
N ASN A 55 15.00 12.96 19.75
CA ASN A 55 15.86 13.35 20.85
C ASN A 55 17.33 13.28 20.39
N THR A 56 17.98 14.42 20.25
CA THR A 56 19.37 14.55 19.78
C THR A 56 20.41 14.50 20.89
N GLU A 57 20.03 14.23 22.14
CA GLU A 57 20.97 14.12 23.25
C GLU A 57 21.28 12.65 23.58
N ARG A 58 22.51 12.24 23.29
CA ARG A 58 23.23 11.12 23.92
C ARG A 58 24.67 11.53 24.16
#